data_AF-A0A7X6WDX1-F1
#
_entry.id   AF-A0A7X6WDX1-F1
#
_cell.length_a   1.000
_cell.length_b   1.000
_cell.length_c   1.000
_cell.angle_alpha   90.00
_cell.angle_beta   90.00
_cell.angle_gamma   90.00
#
_symmetry.space_group_name_H-M   'P 1'
#
loop_
_entity.id
_entity.type
_entity.pdbx_description
1 polymer ?
#
loop_
_entity_poly.entity_id
_entity_poly.type
_entity_poly.pdbx_seq_one_letter_code
_entity_poly.pdbx_strand_id
1 'polypeptide(L)'
;MKLRAGRSYSYCGLYETNAIAKDIVDSMKYNDQDIYGVIIGPLSLMEDADVVVIAGYGETIMRLIQGYAYKFGDPKNLSFFGCQAMCADVVSKPYANNDINITLFCRGARAYGRFDKGEIAVGLPINMFDSLADGIVKTVNPVNNPKEKETILNRAKDELDLIGEIDKSYNYEMGLIEYNEIIKDNKM
;
A
#
# COMPACT_ATOMS: atom_id res chain seq x y z
N MET A 1 -27.90 9.45 11.47
CA MET A 1 -27.08 8.65 12.41
C MET A 1 -26.04 9.55 13.09
N LYS A 2 -26.01 9.64 14.43
CA LYS A 2 -25.18 10.61 15.19
C LYS A 2 -23.66 10.50 14.93
N LEU A 3 -23.19 9.32 14.52
CA LEU A 3 -21.79 9.03 14.17
C LEU A 3 -21.34 9.75 12.89
N ARG A 4 -22.20 9.85 11.86
CA ARG A 4 -21.91 10.55 10.59
C ARG A 4 -21.69 12.07 10.74
N ALA A 5 -21.99 12.63 11.92
CA ALA A 5 -21.81 14.05 12.22
C ALA A 5 -20.50 14.36 12.98
N GLY A 6 -19.62 13.38 13.21
CA GLY A 6 -18.34 13.59 13.92
C GLY A 6 -18.45 13.79 15.44
N ARG A 7 -19.67 14.00 15.97
CA ARG A 7 -19.91 14.38 17.38
C ARG A 7 -19.35 13.39 18.41
N SER A 8 -19.31 12.10 18.10
CA SER A 8 -18.70 11.10 18.98
C SER A 8 -17.20 11.29 19.12
N TYR A 9 -16.50 11.53 18.00
CA TYR A 9 -15.05 11.71 18.00
C TYR A 9 -14.64 13.04 18.65
N SER A 10 -15.41 14.10 18.40
CA SER A 10 -15.22 15.38 19.10
C SER A 10 -15.44 15.23 20.61
N TYR A 11 -16.50 14.53 21.03
CA TYR A 11 -16.76 14.25 22.45
C TYR A 11 -15.62 13.46 23.12
N CYS A 12 -15.00 12.52 22.40
CA CYS A 12 -13.83 11.78 22.89
C CYS A 12 -12.55 12.63 23.01
N GLY A 13 -12.56 13.89 22.57
CA GLY A 13 -11.39 14.76 22.59
C GLY A 13 -10.32 14.36 21.57
N LEU A 14 -10.67 13.55 20.56
CA LEU A 14 -9.73 13.18 19.49
C LEU A 14 -9.48 14.34 18.53
N TYR A 15 -10.44 15.27 18.41
CA TYR A 15 -10.39 16.41 17.51
C TYR A 15 -10.92 17.66 18.21
N GLU A 16 -10.27 18.79 17.97
CA GLU A 16 -10.54 20.07 18.64
C GLU A 16 -11.96 20.60 18.38
N THR A 17 -12.47 20.43 17.16
CA THR A 17 -13.78 20.95 16.77
C THR A 17 -14.66 19.88 16.13
N ASN A 18 -15.98 20.08 16.17
CA ASN A 18 -16.93 19.24 15.43
C ASN A 18 -16.70 19.28 13.91
N ALA A 19 -16.18 20.38 13.37
CA ALA A 19 -15.88 20.50 11.95
C ALA A 19 -14.74 19.56 11.54
N ILE A 20 -13.64 19.55 12.32
CA ILE A 20 -12.52 18.62 12.11
C ILE A 20 -13.00 17.17 12.30
N ALA A 21 -13.77 16.90 13.35
CA ALA A 21 -14.31 15.56 13.58
C ALA A 21 -15.24 15.09 12.45
N LYS A 22 -16.00 16.00 11.83
CA LYS A 22 -16.84 15.70 10.69
C LYS A 22 -16.02 15.41 9.44
N ASP A 23 -15.00 16.22 9.16
CA ASP A 23 -14.08 16.00 8.02
C ASP A 23 -13.45 14.59 8.09
N ILE A 24 -12.98 14.20 9.27
CA ILE A 24 -12.47 12.85 9.53
C ILE A 24 -13.51 11.77 9.22
N VAL A 25 -14.75 11.93 9.70
CA VAL A 25 -15.83 10.97 9.44
C VAL A 25 -16.16 10.87 7.95
N ASP A 26 -16.25 12.01 7.26
CA ASP A 26 -16.54 12.04 5.83
C ASP A 26 -15.42 11.36 5.02
N SER A 27 -14.16 11.48 5.48
CA SER A 27 -13.00 10.82 4.86
C SER A 27 -13.00 9.30 4.98
N MET A 28 -13.73 8.70 5.93
CA MET A 28 -13.70 7.25 6.18
C MET A 28 -14.32 6.41 5.06
N LYS A 29 -15.08 7.00 4.13
CA LYS A 29 -15.78 6.31 3.03
C LYS A 29 -16.64 5.14 3.52
N TYR A 30 -17.87 5.44 3.93
CA TYR A 30 -18.84 4.42 4.31
C TYR A 30 -19.39 3.73 3.06
N ASN A 31 -19.51 2.41 3.10
CA ASN A 31 -20.26 1.66 2.09
C ASN A 31 -21.76 1.77 2.39
N ASP A 32 -22.55 2.15 1.40
CA ASP A 32 -24.02 2.26 1.50
C ASP A 32 -24.74 0.97 1.04
N GLN A 33 -24.01 -0.09 0.67
CA GLN A 33 -24.56 -1.41 0.38
C GLN A 33 -24.97 -2.15 1.67
N ASP A 34 -26.06 -2.92 1.58
CA ASP A 34 -26.50 -3.81 2.65
C ASP A 34 -25.59 -5.05 2.72
N ILE A 35 -24.59 -4.98 3.60
CA ILE A 35 -23.61 -6.06 3.84
C ILE A 35 -23.94 -6.76 5.16
N TYR A 36 -24.15 -8.08 5.10
CA TYR A 36 -24.39 -8.90 6.30
C TYR A 36 -23.14 -9.04 7.18
N GLY A 37 -21.96 -9.18 6.56
CA GLY A 37 -20.69 -9.35 7.27
C GLY A 37 -19.48 -9.32 6.34
N VAL A 38 -18.29 -9.40 6.93
CA VAL A 38 -17.01 -9.46 6.23
C VAL A 38 -16.30 -10.77 6.52
N ILE A 39 -15.67 -11.36 5.50
CA ILE A 39 -14.81 -12.53 5.62
C ILE A 39 -13.36 -12.06 5.54
N ILE A 40 -12.53 -12.55 6.45
CA ILE A 40 -11.10 -12.22 6.51
C ILE A 40 -10.33 -13.53 6.61
N GLY A 41 -9.37 -13.73 5.73
CA GLY A 41 -8.52 -14.91 5.74
C GLY A 41 -7.24 -14.69 4.92
N PRO A 42 -6.32 -15.67 4.97
CA PRO A 42 -5.17 -15.69 4.08
C PRO A 42 -5.65 -15.75 2.62
N LEU A 43 -5.12 -14.88 1.76
CA LEU A 43 -5.53 -14.78 0.36
C LEU A 43 -5.42 -16.12 -0.38
N SER A 44 -4.41 -16.93 -0.08
CA SER A 44 -4.20 -18.26 -0.67
C SER A 44 -5.28 -19.30 -0.32
N LEU A 45 -6.13 -19.04 0.67
CA LEU A 45 -7.22 -19.92 1.10
C LEU A 45 -8.60 -19.38 0.74
N MET A 46 -8.67 -18.22 0.08
CA MET A 46 -9.91 -17.57 -0.31
C MET A 46 -10.21 -17.86 -1.78
N GLU A 47 -11.47 -18.17 -2.08
CA GLU A 47 -11.94 -18.35 -3.46
C GLU A 47 -12.02 -17.00 -4.20
N ASP A 48 -12.48 -15.96 -3.49
CA ASP A 48 -12.57 -14.59 -3.97
C ASP A 48 -12.29 -13.61 -2.82
N ALA A 49 -11.87 -12.39 -3.15
CA ALA A 49 -11.59 -11.32 -2.20
C ALA A 49 -11.84 -9.96 -2.86
N ASP A 50 -12.43 -9.00 -2.17
CA ASP A 50 -12.61 -7.65 -2.73
C ASP A 50 -11.35 -6.77 -2.56
N VAL A 51 -10.67 -6.95 -1.44
CA VAL A 51 -9.54 -6.12 -0.98
C VAL A 51 -8.45 -7.02 -0.43
N VAL A 52 -7.21 -6.73 -0.79
CA VAL A 52 -6.01 -7.35 -0.23
C VAL A 52 -5.37 -6.38 0.76
N VAL A 53 -5.02 -6.88 1.95
CA VAL A 53 -4.26 -6.13 2.96
C VAL A 53 -2.92 -6.80 3.17
N ILE A 54 -1.84 -6.03 3.03
CA ILE A 54 -0.46 -6.49 3.21
C ILE A 54 0.15 -5.63 4.32
N ALA A 55 0.57 -6.28 5.41
CA ALA A 55 1.29 -5.65 6.51
C ALA A 55 2.79 -5.92 6.39
N GLY A 56 3.60 -4.93 6.77
CA GLY A 56 5.05 -5.04 6.78
C GLY A 56 5.73 -3.78 7.31
N TYR A 57 7.02 -3.66 7.04
CA TYR A 57 7.82 -2.50 7.44
C TYR A 57 7.98 -1.50 6.29
N GLY A 58 8.56 -0.34 6.60
CA GLY A 58 8.71 0.79 5.68
C GLY A 58 9.25 0.42 4.29
N GLU A 59 10.33 -0.38 4.24
CA GLU A 59 10.93 -0.81 2.98
C GLU A 59 10.00 -1.72 2.15
N THR A 60 9.30 -2.66 2.80
CA THR A 60 8.32 -3.53 2.14
C THR A 60 7.19 -2.69 1.54
N ILE A 61 6.63 -1.75 2.30
CA ILE A 61 5.57 -0.87 1.80
C ILE A 61 6.09 0.05 0.69
N MET A 62 7.32 0.56 0.78
CA MET A 62 7.95 1.31 -0.31
C MET A 62 8.00 0.48 -1.60
N ARG A 63 8.42 -0.80 -1.54
CA ARG A 63 8.43 -1.67 -2.72
C ARG A 63 7.04 -1.91 -3.29
N LEU A 64 6.01 -2.06 -2.44
CA LEU A 64 4.62 -2.16 -2.88
C LEU A 64 4.18 -0.88 -3.60
N ILE A 65 4.46 0.31 -3.06
CA ILE A 65 4.09 1.58 -3.70
C ILE A 65 4.86 1.82 -5.01
N GLN A 66 6.14 1.44 -5.08
CA GLN A 66 6.92 1.50 -6.32
C GLN A 66 6.36 0.55 -7.39
N GLY A 67 5.96 -0.67 -7.00
CA GLY A 67 5.33 -1.62 -7.90
C GLY A 67 3.98 -1.12 -8.42
N TYR A 68 3.18 -0.52 -7.54
CA TYR A 68 1.96 0.18 -7.95
C TYR A 68 2.27 1.30 -8.95
N ALA A 69 3.25 2.15 -8.63
CA ALA A 69 3.58 3.31 -9.45
C ALA A 69 4.11 2.95 -10.83
N TYR A 70 4.78 1.80 -10.96
CA TYR A 70 5.21 1.27 -12.25
C TYR A 70 4.03 1.00 -13.21
N LYS A 71 2.87 0.60 -12.69
CA LYS A 71 1.69 0.26 -13.49
C LYS A 71 0.68 1.38 -13.60
N PHE A 72 0.49 2.14 -12.52
CA PHE A 72 -0.64 3.03 -12.34
C PHE A 72 -0.24 4.50 -12.13
N GLY A 73 1.06 4.79 -11.95
CA GLY A 73 1.53 6.12 -11.56
C GLY A 73 1.30 6.42 -10.08
N ASP A 74 1.16 7.69 -9.71
CA ASP A 74 0.95 8.07 -8.32
C ASP A 74 -0.46 7.70 -7.82
N PRO A 75 -0.57 7.11 -6.62
CA PRO A 75 -1.86 6.93 -5.96
C PRO A 75 -2.63 8.25 -5.81
N LYS A 76 -3.92 8.26 -6.13
CA LYS A 76 -4.73 9.50 -6.13
C LYS A 76 -5.48 9.74 -4.84
N ASN A 77 -5.59 8.71 -3.99
CA ASN A 77 -6.43 8.75 -2.79
C ASN A 77 -5.68 8.38 -1.49
N LEU A 78 -4.36 8.63 -1.41
CA LEU A 78 -3.63 8.44 -0.16
C LEU A 78 -4.15 9.37 0.92
N SER A 79 -4.78 8.79 1.95
CA SER A 79 -5.35 9.53 3.06
C SER A 79 -5.44 8.63 4.29
N PHE A 80 -4.78 9.05 5.38
CA PHE A 80 -4.82 8.39 6.69
C PHE A 80 -4.58 9.43 7.79
N PHE A 81 -5.02 9.11 9.01
CA PHE A 81 -4.93 10.05 10.15
C PHE A 81 -4.63 9.33 11.48
N GLY A 82 -4.08 8.11 11.42
CA GLY A 82 -3.64 7.36 12.61
C GLY A 82 -4.77 6.81 13.48
N CYS A 83 -6.03 6.93 13.04
CA CYS A 83 -7.20 6.31 13.64
C CYS A 83 -8.02 5.60 12.54
N GLN A 84 -8.86 4.62 12.92
CA GLN A 84 -9.66 3.81 11.99
C GLN A 84 -8.83 3.09 10.89
N ALA A 85 -7.70 2.50 11.30
CA ALA A 85 -6.74 1.87 10.40
C ALA A 85 -7.28 0.71 9.55
N MET A 86 -7.64 -0.42 10.17
CA MET A 86 -8.08 -1.60 9.40
C MET A 86 -9.39 -1.32 8.67
N CYS A 87 -10.37 -0.73 9.36
CA CYS A 87 -11.70 -0.52 8.80
C CYS A 87 -11.71 0.56 7.70
N ALA A 88 -11.13 1.73 7.95
CA ALA A 88 -11.19 2.83 6.99
C ALA A 88 -10.00 2.84 6.04
N ASP A 89 -8.77 2.90 6.57
CA ASP A 89 -7.59 3.15 5.75
C ASP A 89 -7.28 2.04 4.75
N VAL A 90 -7.38 0.76 5.14
CA VAL A 90 -6.97 -0.37 4.28
C VAL A 90 -8.10 -1.30 3.84
N VAL A 91 -9.36 -1.03 4.22
CA VAL A 91 -10.54 -1.79 3.74
C VAL A 91 -11.52 -0.89 3.01
N SER A 92 -12.21 0.02 3.70
CA SER A 92 -13.30 0.78 3.06
C SER A 92 -12.80 1.79 2.03
N LYS A 93 -11.69 2.51 2.28
CA LYS A 93 -11.13 3.46 1.32
C LYS A 93 -10.61 2.76 0.06
N PRO A 94 -9.82 1.67 0.14
CA PRO A 94 -9.43 0.94 -1.06
C PRO A 94 -10.62 0.43 -1.87
N TYR A 95 -11.59 -0.20 -1.19
CA TYR A 95 -12.81 -0.69 -1.84
C TYR A 95 -13.60 0.44 -2.54
N ALA A 96 -13.85 1.55 -1.83
CA ALA A 96 -14.71 2.61 -2.34
C ALA A 96 -14.04 3.49 -3.41
N ASN A 97 -12.73 3.75 -3.29
CA ASN A 97 -12.00 4.58 -4.23
C ASN A 97 -11.43 3.78 -5.41
N ASN A 98 -11.45 2.44 -5.33
CA ASN A 98 -10.76 1.54 -6.25
C ASN A 98 -9.30 1.97 -6.47
N ASP A 99 -8.61 2.24 -5.37
CA ASP A 99 -7.23 2.76 -5.34
C ASP A 99 -6.49 2.23 -4.11
N ILE A 100 -5.16 2.25 -4.14
CA ILE A 100 -4.32 1.81 -3.04
C ILE A 100 -4.30 2.83 -1.89
N ASN A 101 -4.25 2.36 -0.64
CA ASN A 101 -4.08 3.25 0.52
C ASN A 101 -3.26 2.61 1.64
N ILE A 102 -2.64 3.45 2.48
CA ILE A 102 -1.71 3.05 3.54
C ILE A 102 -2.30 3.38 4.91
N THR A 103 -1.93 2.60 5.94
CA THR A 103 -2.21 2.94 7.33
C THR A 103 -0.98 2.82 8.23
N LEU A 104 -0.93 3.70 9.23
CA LEU A 104 0.04 3.64 10.33
C LEU A 104 -0.43 2.76 11.50
N PHE A 105 -1.57 2.10 11.35
CA PHE A 105 -2.33 1.42 12.40
C PHE A 105 -2.82 2.33 13.53
N CYS A 106 -4.08 2.16 13.91
CA CYS A 106 -4.66 2.80 15.07
C CYS A 106 -4.35 1.98 16.34
N ARG A 107 -4.55 2.58 17.52
CA ARG A 107 -4.34 1.89 18.80
C ARG A 107 -5.08 0.55 18.88
N GLY A 108 -6.32 0.50 18.40
CA GLY A 108 -7.12 -0.72 18.35
C GLY A 108 -6.50 -1.78 17.44
N ALA A 109 -6.13 -1.42 16.21
CA ALA A 109 -5.50 -2.33 15.26
C ALA A 109 -4.21 -2.93 15.83
N ARG A 110 -3.38 -2.11 16.49
CA ARG A 110 -2.16 -2.60 17.16
C ARG A 110 -2.47 -3.55 18.30
N ALA A 111 -3.43 -3.22 19.15
CA ALA A 111 -3.76 -4.03 20.32
C ALA A 111 -4.39 -5.39 19.94
N TYR A 112 -5.30 -5.42 18.96
CA TYR A 112 -6.06 -6.63 18.61
C TYR A 112 -5.43 -7.41 17.45
N GLY A 113 -4.85 -6.72 16.48
CA GLY A 113 -4.14 -7.33 15.34
C GLY A 113 -2.70 -7.74 15.66
N ARG A 114 -2.18 -7.38 16.84
CA ARG A 114 -0.81 -7.68 17.31
C ARG A 114 0.28 -7.13 16.40
N PHE A 115 0.03 -6.00 15.74
CA PHE A 115 1.04 -5.32 14.94
C PHE A 115 2.07 -4.60 15.81
N ASP A 116 3.35 -4.84 15.54
CA ASP A 116 4.49 -4.18 16.18
C ASP A 116 4.57 -2.70 15.82
N LYS A 117 5.23 -1.91 16.68
CA LYS A 117 5.38 -0.45 16.58
C LYS A 117 5.91 0.03 15.23
N GLY A 118 6.79 -0.74 14.58
CA GLY A 118 7.37 -0.41 13.28
C GLY A 118 6.52 -0.85 12.08
N GLU A 119 5.51 -1.69 12.29
CA GLU A 119 4.67 -2.19 11.20
C GLU A 119 3.66 -1.13 10.76
N ILE A 120 3.41 -1.17 9.45
CA ILE A 120 2.43 -0.41 8.69
C ILE A 120 1.75 -1.37 7.71
N ALA A 121 0.68 -0.94 7.04
CA ALA A 121 0.03 -1.78 6.05
C ALA A 121 -0.46 -0.98 4.84
N VAL A 122 -0.64 -1.70 3.74
CA VAL A 122 -1.28 -1.22 2.54
C VAL A 122 -2.54 -2.06 2.25
N GLY A 123 -3.59 -1.40 1.79
CA GLY A 123 -4.79 -2.03 1.27
C GLY A 123 -4.98 -1.65 -0.19
N LEU A 124 -5.38 -2.60 -1.03
CA LEU A 124 -5.71 -2.38 -2.43
C LEU A 124 -6.87 -3.27 -2.89
N PRO A 125 -7.67 -2.84 -3.87
CA PRO A 125 -8.60 -3.73 -4.56
C PRO A 125 -7.91 -4.97 -5.16
N ILE A 126 -8.57 -6.12 -5.12
CA ILE A 126 -8.00 -7.39 -5.63
C ILE A 126 -7.59 -7.32 -7.10
N ASN A 127 -8.36 -6.59 -7.92
CA ASN A 127 -8.15 -6.48 -9.36
C ASN A 127 -6.83 -5.77 -9.71
N MET A 128 -6.18 -5.11 -8.74
CA MET A 128 -4.88 -4.46 -8.93
C MET A 128 -3.71 -5.34 -8.47
N PHE A 129 -3.96 -6.45 -7.78
CA PHE A 129 -2.93 -7.24 -7.10
C PHE A 129 -1.89 -7.84 -8.05
N ASP A 130 -2.32 -8.47 -9.13
CA ASP A 130 -1.39 -9.09 -10.11
C ASP A 130 -0.52 -8.03 -10.81
N SER A 131 -1.13 -6.89 -11.14
CA SER A 131 -0.40 -5.76 -11.73
C SER A 131 0.63 -5.19 -10.76
N LEU A 132 0.25 -5.04 -9.49
CA LEU A 132 1.17 -4.65 -8.42
C LEU A 132 2.34 -5.63 -8.32
N ALA A 133 2.06 -6.94 -8.27
CA ALA A 133 3.09 -7.98 -8.19
C ALA A 133 4.07 -7.92 -9.38
N ASP A 134 3.56 -7.80 -10.61
CA ASP A 134 4.40 -7.61 -11.79
C ASP A 134 5.21 -6.32 -11.72
N GLY A 135 4.62 -5.20 -11.27
CA GLY A 135 5.34 -3.94 -11.09
C GLY A 135 6.49 -4.04 -10.08
N ILE A 136 6.33 -4.82 -9.02
CA ILE A 136 7.42 -5.10 -8.07
C ILE A 136 8.55 -5.84 -8.80
N VAL A 137 8.22 -6.90 -9.54
CA VAL A 137 9.19 -7.68 -10.33
C VAL A 137 9.93 -6.80 -11.34
N LYS A 138 9.20 -6.01 -12.15
CA LYS A 138 9.79 -5.14 -13.18
C LYS A 138 10.69 -4.05 -12.61
N THR A 139 10.54 -3.70 -11.34
CA THR A 139 11.36 -2.70 -10.67
C THR A 139 12.49 -3.29 -9.82
N VAL A 140 12.70 -4.61 -9.81
CA VAL A 140 13.83 -5.23 -9.09
C VAL A 140 15.18 -4.72 -9.60
N ASN A 141 15.37 -4.67 -10.93
CA ASN A 141 16.61 -4.20 -11.54
C ASN A 141 16.96 -2.75 -11.19
N PRO A 142 16.07 -1.76 -11.37
CA PRO A 142 16.40 -0.38 -11.03
C PRO A 142 16.55 -0.15 -9.52
N VAL A 143 15.80 -0.83 -8.65
CA VAL A 143 15.70 -0.43 -7.23
C VAL A 143 16.65 -1.20 -6.32
N ASN A 144 16.76 -2.52 -6.49
CA ASN A 144 17.47 -3.35 -5.51
C ASN A 144 18.98 -3.34 -5.70
N ASN A 145 19.72 -3.42 -4.60
CA ASN A 145 21.18 -3.57 -4.66
C ASN A 145 21.58 -5.02 -5.01
N PRO A 146 22.85 -5.27 -5.37
CA PRO A 146 23.29 -6.60 -5.81
C PRO A 146 23.02 -7.72 -4.78
N LYS A 147 23.16 -7.42 -3.47
CA LYS A 147 22.95 -8.38 -2.38
C LYS A 147 21.47 -8.74 -2.22
N GLU A 148 20.59 -7.75 -2.34
CA GLU A 148 19.14 -7.95 -2.33
C GLU A 148 18.69 -8.77 -3.54
N LYS A 149 19.19 -8.45 -4.73
CA LYS A 149 18.92 -9.20 -5.97
C LYS A 149 19.32 -10.67 -5.85
N GLU A 150 20.48 -10.94 -5.27
CA GLU A 150 20.90 -12.31 -4.97
C GLU A 150 19.98 -12.99 -3.96
N THR A 151 19.53 -12.26 -2.95
CA THR A 151 18.56 -12.78 -1.97
C THR A 151 17.22 -13.12 -2.64
N ILE A 152 16.72 -12.27 -3.54
CA ILE A 152 15.49 -12.50 -4.32
C ILE A 152 15.63 -13.75 -5.18
N LEU A 153 16.69 -13.85 -5.99
CA LEU A 153 16.97 -15.02 -6.82
C LEU A 153 17.07 -16.30 -5.99
N ASN A 154 17.67 -16.22 -4.80
CA ASN A 154 17.80 -17.38 -3.92
C ASN A 154 16.47 -17.83 -3.30
N ARG A 155 15.53 -16.91 -3.09
CA ARG A 155 14.20 -17.23 -2.55
C ARG A 155 13.24 -17.74 -3.61
N ALA A 156 13.43 -17.32 -4.87
CA ALA A 156 12.59 -17.66 -5.99
C ALA A 156 13.20 -18.73 -6.90
N LYS A 157 14.10 -19.58 -6.37
CA LYS A 157 14.80 -20.61 -7.17
C LYS A 157 13.87 -21.51 -7.95
N ASP A 158 12.71 -21.81 -7.38
CA ASP A 158 11.70 -22.70 -7.96
C ASP A 158 10.66 -21.94 -8.83
N GLU A 159 10.76 -20.61 -8.89
CA GLU A 159 9.78 -19.71 -9.52
C GLU A 159 10.46 -18.62 -10.39
N LEU A 160 11.66 -18.89 -10.92
CA LEU A 160 12.45 -17.91 -11.66
C LEU A 160 11.73 -17.35 -12.90
N ASP A 161 10.85 -18.14 -13.51
CA ASP A 161 10.04 -17.73 -14.66
C ASP A 161 9.12 -16.54 -14.34
N LEU A 162 8.74 -16.35 -13.07
CA LEU A 162 7.91 -15.22 -12.62
C LEU A 162 8.72 -13.93 -12.48
N ILE A 163 10.04 -14.02 -12.32
CA ILE A 163 10.90 -12.87 -11.99
C ILE A 163 11.64 -12.32 -13.22
N GLY A 164 11.87 -13.17 -14.22
CA GLY A 164 12.60 -12.79 -15.42
C GLY A 164 14.09 -12.49 -15.15
N GLU A 165 14.73 -11.79 -16.08
CA GLU A 165 16.17 -11.51 -16.01
C GLU A 165 16.49 -10.43 -14.98
N ILE A 166 17.38 -10.76 -14.04
CA ILE A 166 17.91 -9.83 -13.04
C ILE A 166 19.35 -9.46 -13.39
N ASP A 167 19.56 -8.20 -13.77
CA ASP A 167 20.88 -7.62 -13.92
C ASP A 167 21.38 -7.12 -12.55
N LYS A 168 22.35 -7.85 -11.98
CA LYS A 168 22.96 -7.51 -10.69
C LYS A 168 23.83 -6.25 -10.74
N SER A 169 24.25 -5.82 -11.92
CA SER A 169 25.14 -4.66 -12.10
C SER A 169 24.36 -3.34 -12.20
N TYR A 170 23.14 -3.36 -12.75
CA TYR A 170 22.36 -2.14 -12.97
C TYR A 170 21.60 -1.65 -11.73
N ASN A 171 21.37 -0.35 -11.62
CA ASN A 171 20.35 0.27 -10.77
C ASN A 171 19.98 1.66 -11.36
N TYR A 172 18.95 2.32 -10.82
CA TYR A 172 18.51 3.61 -11.37
C TYR A 172 19.55 4.73 -11.16
N GLU A 173 20.43 4.64 -10.16
CA GLU A 173 21.51 5.63 -9.97
C GLU A 173 22.49 5.58 -11.15
N MET A 174 22.88 4.39 -11.59
CA MET A 174 23.67 4.21 -12.80
C MET A 174 22.95 4.72 -14.04
N GLY A 175 21.67 4.37 -14.20
CA GLY A 175 20.87 4.86 -15.34
C GLY A 175 20.79 6.40 -15.38
N LEU A 176 20.73 7.06 -14.22
CA LEU A 176 20.77 8.53 -14.13
C LEU A 176 22.15 9.09 -14.49
N ILE A 177 23.25 8.42 -14.12
CA ILE A 177 24.61 8.84 -14.50
C ILE A 177 24.78 8.74 -16.03
N GLU A 178 24.43 7.59 -16.62
CA GLU A 178 24.47 7.37 -18.07
C GLU A 178 23.63 8.41 -18.82
N TYR A 179 22.40 8.67 -18.35
CA TYR A 179 21.54 9.69 -18.93
C TYR A 179 22.16 11.09 -18.87
N ASN A 180 22.79 11.45 -17.75
CA ASN A 180 23.45 12.75 -17.61
C ASN A 180 24.65 12.91 -18.55
N GLU A 181 25.39 11.84 -18.84
CA GLU A 181 26.47 11.86 -19.84
C GLU A 181 25.92 12.07 -21.25
N ILE A 182 24.85 11.36 -21.61
CA ILE A 182 24.17 11.52 -22.90
C ILE A 182 23.69 12.97 -23.11
N ILE A 183 23.13 13.62 -22.09
CA ILE A 183 22.67 15.01 -22.19
C ILE A 183 23.85 15.99 -22.33
N LYS A 184 24.95 15.76 -21.62
CA LYS A 184 26.16 16.60 -21.73
C LYS A 184 26.77 16.55 -23.13
N ASP A 185 26.84 15.36 -23.72
CA ASP A 185 27.42 15.16 -25.05
C ASP A 185 26.53 15.71 -26.17
N ASN A 186 25.21 15.74 -25.96
CA ASN A 186 24.24 16.23 -26.94
C ASN A 186 23.96 17.75 -26.91
N LYS A 187 24.65 18.55 -26.07
CA LYS A 187 24.48 20.02 -25.96
C LYS A 187 23.02 20.49 -26.13
N MET A 188 22.12 19.98 -25.28
CA MET A 188 20.89 20.71 -24.92
C MET A 188 21.19 21.66 -23.75
#